data_AF-A0A7C5FPS3-F1
#
_entry.id   AF-A0A7C5FPS3-F1
#
_cell.length_a   1.000
_cell.length_b   1.000
_cell.length_c   1.000
_cell.angle_alpha   90.00
_cell.angle_beta   90.00
_cell.angle_gamma   90.00
#
_symmetry.space_group_name_H-M   'P 1'
#
loop_
_entity.id
_entity.type
_entity.pdbx_description
1 polymer ?
#
loop_
_entity_poly.entity_id
_entity_poly.type
_entity_poly.pdbx_seq_one_letter_code
_entity_poly.pdbx_strand_id
1 'polypeptide(L)'
;LFIQQQYDDIELKGWLGTAQAHRPQTDVNYFYINGRVIRDRVINHAIRQAYSDLIPVGRYPAFVLYLTMPLDRVDINVHPTKHEVRFRDARLIHGLITKAIQEALASSMDTLSVDHPNTSYASELQTNSHIAEQTHHYQNQPILSSHNISTDDFGSITALLHQRYVITQSTQDLFLIDLQMAEHSLRRQQLELAIKTNSLSTRAILVPIKVSLSTEQHQAVIKNRDLLLSLGLDFQEQDNHLVIKSIPSLLAQVEIKQLIHSIANTLSNDHTKIEQLTTVLKRQLPLIPIQNVQHAESLIKQLSISNNSTIWCRRLDQKTLSSLF
;
A
#
# COMPACT_ATOMS: atom_id res chain seq x y z
N LEU A 1 8.89 -7.60 18.78
CA LEU A 1 10.28 -7.99 19.06
C LEU A 1 11.15 -6.77 18.85
N PHE A 2 11.91 -6.33 19.86
CA PHE A 2 12.91 -5.30 19.64
C PHE A 2 14.19 -5.96 19.13
N ILE A 3 14.84 -5.34 18.15
CA ILE A 3 16.12 -5.77 17.61
C ILE A 3 17.11 -4.63 17.70
N GLN A 4 18.35 -4.96 17.99
CA GLN A 4 19.48 -4.06 17.88
C GLN A 4 20.68 -4.90 17.47
N GLN A 5 21.23 -4.61 16.30
CA GLN A 5 22.43 -5.22 15.76
C GLN A 5 23.38 -4.14 15.29
N GLN A 6 24.66 -4.37 15.53
CA GLN A 6 25.72 -3.50 15.07
C GLN A 6 26.72 -4.33 14.26
N TYR A 7 27.07 -3.82 13.08
CA TYR A 7 28.05 -4.41 12.18
C TYR A 7 28.96 -3.30 11.67
N ASP A 8 30.23 -3.31 12.09
CA ASP A 8 31.16 -2.20 11.90
C ASP A 8 30.54 -0.86 12.36
N ASP A 9 30.47 0.13 11.46
CA ASP A 9 29.89 1.46 11.69
C ASP A 9 28.39 1.52 11.33
N ILE A 10 27.77 0.38 11.03
CA ILE A 10 26.35 0.27 10.66
C ILE A 10 25.58 -0.27 11.87
N GLU A 11 24.58 0.49 12.33
CA GLU A 11 23.67 0.06 13.39
C GLU A 11 22.27 -0.14 12.79
N LEU A 12 21.69 -1.33 12.95
CA LEU A 12 20.29 -1.61 12.67
C LEU A 12 19.55 -1.82 13.98
N LYS A 13 18.53 -1.02 14.27
CA LYS A 13 17.68 -1.19 15.45
C LYS A 13 16.21 -0.97 15.14
N GLY A 14 15.35 -1.45 16.02
CA GLY A 14 13.92 -1.13 15.94
C GLY A 14 13.04 -2.29 16.37
N TRP A 15 11.78 -2.25 15.94
CA TRP A 15 10.78 -3.23 16.32
C TRP A 15 10.30 -4.02 15.12
N LEU A 16 10.25 -5.33 15.29
CA LEU A 16 9.70 -6.30 14.37
C LEU A 16 8.40 -6.88 14.95
N GLY A 17 7.39 -7.04 14.11
CA GLY A 17 6.26 -7.90 14.35
C GLY A 17 6.70 -9.36 14.25
N THR A 18 6.10 -10.22 15.08
CA THR A 18 6.26 -11.67 14.91
C THR A 18 5.62 -12.12 13.60
N ALA A 19 5.95 -13.33 13.14
CA ALA A 19 5.33 -13.94 11.97
C ALA A 19 3.79 -13.93 12.02
N GLN A 20 3.21 -14.16 13.20
CA GLN A 20 1.77 -14.15 13.45
C GLN A 20 1.17 -12.73 13.42
N ALA A 21 1.97 -11.70 13.69
CA ALA A 21 1.56 -10.30 13.62
C ALA A 21 1.58 -9.74 12.19
N HIS A 22 1.58 -10.61 11.18
CA HIS A 22 1.54 -10.22 9.78
C HIS A 22 0.28 -9.39 9.47
N ARG A 23 0.43 -8.44 8.57
CA ARG A 23 -0.62 -7.52 8.14
C ARG A 23 -1.11 -7.87 6.74
N PRO A 24 -2.38 -7.58 6.43
CA PRO A 24 -2.87 -7.67 5.05
C PRO A 24 -2.26 -6.60 4.13
N GLN A 25 -1.59 -5.58 4.68
CA GLN A 25 -1.03 -4.42 3.99
C GLN A 25 0.27 -3.95 4.66
N THR A 26 1.03 -3.06 4.03
CA THR A 26 2.31 -2.51 4.56
C THR A 26 2.11 -1.28 5.46
N ASP A 27 1.02 -1.23 6.22
CA ASP A 27 0.63 -0.07 7.03
C ASP A 27 1.56 0.19 8.23
N VAL A 28 2.35 -0.81 8.58
CA VAL A 28 3.36 -0.74 9.64
C VAL A 28 4.71 -1.14 9.07
N ASN A 29 5.12 -0.52 7.96
CA ASN A 29 6.42 -0.78 7.33
C ASN A 29 7.21 0.53 7.27
N TYR A 30 7.98 0.79 8.31
CA TYR A 30 8.78 2.00 8.41
C TYR A 30 10.25 1.64 8.47
N PHE A 31 11.03 2.20 7.54
CA PHE A 31 12.47 2.07 7.54
C PHE A 31 13.10 3.46 7.50
N TYR A 32 14.05 3.71 8.38
CA TYR A 32 14.76 4.98 8.47
C TYR A 32 16.24 4.78 8.21
N ILE A 33 16.87 5.70 7.46
CA ILE A 33 18.32 5.79 7.34
C ILE A 33 18.76 7.15 7.86
N ASN A 34 19.61 7.18 8.88
CA ASN A 34 20.12 8.42 9.49
C ASN A 34 18.99 9.42 9.80
N GLY A 35 17.86 8.92 10.32
CA GLY A 35 16.68 9.72 10.70
C GLY A 35 15.71 10.06 9.56
N ARG A 36 15.97 9.62 8.32
CA ARG A 36 15.08 9.87 7.16
C ARG A 36 14.30 8.64 6.79
N VAL A 37 13.00 8.79 6.49
CA VAL A 37 12.18 7.67 6.02
C VAL A 37 12.60 7.27 4.60
N ILE A 38 12.91 5.99 4.41
CA ILE A 38 13.37 5.43 3.14
C ILE A 38 12.38 4.40 2.64
N ARG A 39 12.03 4.48 1.35
CA ARG A 39 11.22 3.48 0.66
C ARG A 39 12.02 2.88 -0.48
N ASP A 40 12.99 2.06 -0.11
CA ASP A 40 13.91 1.43 -1.05
C ASP A 40 13.50 -0.01 -1.38
N ARG A 41 13.67 -0.39 -2.66
CA ARG A 41 13.30 -1.74 -3.14
C ARG A 41 14.19 -2.82 -2.56
N VAL A 42 15.48 -2.56 -2.38
CA VAL A 42 16.45 -3.53 -1.84
C VAL A 42 16.13 -3.82 -0.38
N ILE A 43 15.86 -2.78 0.42
CA ILE A 43 15.48 -2.94 1.82
C ILE A 43 14.17 -3.71 1.95
N ASN A 44 13.13 -3.32 1.20
CA ASN A 44 11.83 -4.00 1.28
C ASN A 44 11.93 -5.46 0.84
N HIS A 45 12.77 -5.76 -0.16
CA HIS A 45 13.03 -7.13 -0.57
C HIS A 45 13.79 -7.91 0.51
N ALA A 46 14.83 -7.34 1.12
CA ALA A 46 15.60 -7.96 2.19
C ALA A 46 14.72 -8.35 3.39
N ILE A 47 13.81 -7.45 3.78
CA ILE A 47 12.87 -7.69 4.88
C ILE A 47 11.84 -8.75 4.47
N ARG A 48 11.25 -8.65 3.26
CA ARG A 48 10.30 -9.67 2.79
C ARG A 48 10.95 -11.06 2.74
N GLN A 49 12.19 -11.16 2.27
CA GLN A 49 12.95 -12.40 2.23
C GLN A 49 13.21 -12.93 3.65
N ALA A 50 13.50 -12.06 4.62
CA ALA A 50 13.69 -12.48 6.01
C ALA A 50 12.44 -13.13 6.63
N TYR A 51 11.25 -12.81 6.10
CA TYR A 51 9.96 -13.32 6.56
C TYR A 51 9.32 -14.34 5.62
N SER A 52 9.94 -14.69 4.48
CA SER A 52 9.24 -15.37 3.36
C SER A 52 8.59 -16.68 3.73
N ASP A 53 9.22 -17.44 4.62
CA ASP A 53 8.78 -18.79 5.00
C ASP A 53 7.94 -18.76 6.28
N LEU A 54 7.81 -17.59 6.91
CA LEU A 54 7.14 -17.38 8.18
C LEU A 54 5.76 -16.72 8.01
N ILE A 55 5.54 -16.02 6.90
CA ILE A 55 4.33 -15.23 6.66
C ILE A 55 3.59 -15.76 5.43
N PRO A 56 2.25 -15.95 5.48
CA PRO A 56 1.47 -16.40 4.34
C PRO A 56 1.59 -15.50 3.12
N VAL A 57 1.46 -16.08 1.92
CA VAL A 57 1.46 -15.34 0.65
C VAL A 57 0.38 -14.25 0.68
N GLY A 58 0.75 -13.04 0.27
CA GLY A 58 -0.16 -11.87 0.29
C GLY A 58 -0.26 -11.15 1.64
N ARG A 59 0.53 -11.57 2.64
CA ARG A 59 0.68 -10.86 3.91
C ARG A 59 2.03 -10.14 3.97
N TYR A 60 2.13 -9.19 4.89
CA TYR A 60 3.27 -8.30 5.04
C TYR A 60 3.77 -8.30 6.50
N PRO A 61 5.08 -8.29 6.74
CA PRO A 61 5.60 -8.11 8.08
C PRO A 61 5.34 -6.68 8.56
N ALA A 62 5.01 -6.53 9.83
CA ALA A 62 5.00 -5.24 10.50
C ALA A 62 6.39 -4.95 11.08
N PHE A 63 6.97 -3.79 10.82
CA PHE A 63 8.25 -3.36 11.38
C PHE A 63 8.42 -1.83 11.42
N VAL A 64 9.25 -1.38 12.35
CA VAL A 64 9.80 -0.03 12.41
C VAL A 64 11.30 -0.18 12.64
N LEU A 65 12.11 0.08 11.62
CA LEU A 65 13.55 -0.15 11.63
C LEU A 65 14.32 1.14 11.36
N TYR A 66 15.45 1.30 12.01
CA TYR A 66 16.36 2.43 11.92
C TYR A 66 17.74 1.89 11.60
N LEU A 67 18.31 2.37 10.51
CA LEU A 67 19.66 2.10 10.06
C LEU A 67 20.49 3.37 10.23
N THR A 68 21.52 3.32 11.05
CA THR A 68 22.52 4.39 11.19
C THR A 68 23.77 3.95 10.47
N MET A 69 24.31 4.77 9.56
CA MET A 69 25.56 4.45 8.87
C MET A 69 26.29 5.70 8.33
N PRO A 70 27.61 5.62 8.09
CA PRO A 70 28.40 6.72 7.54
C PRO A 70 27.90 7.23 6.18
N LEU A 71 27.94 8.56 5.98
CA LEU A 71 27.40 9.24 4.79
C LEU A 71 28.21 8.96 3.50
N ASP A 72 29.46 8.53 3.62
CA ASP A 72 30.35 8.15 2.52
C ASP A 72 30.02 6.75 1.93
N ARG A 73 29.19 5.96 2.62
CA ARG A 73 28.69 4.66 2.16
C ARG A 73 27.26 4.70 1.61
N VAL A 74 26.61 5.86 1.66
CA VAL A 74 25.22 6.06 1.21
C VAL A 74 25.11 7.31 0.36
N ASP A 75 24.87 7.14 -0.94
CA ASP A 75 24.47 8.25 -1.80
C ASP A 75 22.96 8.49 -1.63
N ILE A 76 22.63 9.27 -0.61
CA ILE A 76 21.30 9.86 -0.45
C ILE A 76 21.24 10.99 -1.47
N ASN A 77 20.68 10.74 -2.65
CA ASN A 77 20.53 11.79 -3.67
C ASN A 77 19.69 12.95 -3.10
N VAL A 78 20.35 14.03 -2.67
CA VAL A 78 19.79 15.04 -1.75
C VAL A 78 18.87 15.99 -2.49
N HIS A 79 17.59 15.62 -2.60
CA HIS A 79 16.49 16.56 -2.81
C HIS A 79 15.37 16.25 -1.80
N PRO A 80 14.69 17.26 -1.22
CA PRO A 80 13.64 17.09 -0.19
C PRO A 80 12.46 16.15 -0.53
N THR A 81 12.39 15.65 -1.76
CA THR A 81 11.25 14.92 -2.33
C THR A 81 11.58 13.49 -2.77
N LYS A 82 12.86 13.07 -2.74
CA LYS A 82 13.28 11.74 -3.22
C LYS A 82 13.41 10.75 -2.05
N HIS A 83 12.68 9.64 -2.14
CA HIS A 83 12.55 8.59 -1.10
C HIS A 83 13.44 7.35 -1.35
N GLU A 84 14.23 7.38 -2.43
CA GLU A 84 15.13 6.30 -2.86
C GLU A 84 16.57 6.64 -2.49
N VAL A 85 17.33 5.63 -2.07
CA VAL A 85 18.71 5.76 -1.61
C VAL A 85 19.59 4.86 -2.48
N ARG A 86 20.70 5.39 -3.01
CA ARG A 86 21.69 4.57 -3.70
C ARG A 86 22.75 4.12 -2.71
N PHE A 87 22.71 2.84 -2.36
CA PHE A 87 23.77 2.23 -1.56
C PHE A 87 25.01 2.02 -2.41
N ARG A 88 26.17 2.36 -1.85
CA ARG A 88 27.46 1.99 -2.46
C ARG A 88 27.60 0.46 -2.52
N ASP A 89 27.17 -0.23 -1.46
CA ASP A 89 27.20 -1.69 -1.31
C ASP A 89 25.81 -2.27 -0.97
N ALA A 90 24.88 -2.20 -1.92
CA ALA A 90 23.49 -2.67 -1.74
C ALA A 90 23.37 -4.13 -1.28
N ARG A 91 24.29 -5.02 -1.74
CA ARG A 91 24.30 -6.43 -1.36
C ARG A 91 24.63 -6.64 0.13
N LEU A 92 25.56 -5.86 0.66
CA LEU A 92 25.95 -5.93 2.07
C LEU A 92 24.79 -5.50 2.97
N ILE A 93 24.14 -4.38 2.64
CA ILE A 93 22.98 -3.87 3.37
C ILE A 93 21.82 -4.87 3.35
N HIS A 94 21.54 -5.45 2.18
CA HIS A 94 20.55 -6.50 2.05
C HIS A 94 20.86 -7.69 2.97
N GLY A 95 22.07 -8.25 2.87
CA GLY A 95 22.46 -9.41 3.68
C GLY A 95 22.40 -9.14 5.18
N LEU A 96 22.84 -7.96 5.61
CA LEU A 96 22.78 -7.52 7.01
C LEU A 96 21.33 -7.47 7.52
N ILE A 97 20.43 -6.80 6.78
CA ILE A 97 19.02 -6.68 7.16
C ILE A 97 18.36 -8.06 7.22
N THR A 98 18.57 -8.90 6.22
CA THR A 98 17.96 -10.24 6.18
C THR A 98 18.42 -11.08 7.36
N LYS A 99 19.74 -11.13 7.61
CA LYS A 99 20.31 -11.92 8.70
C LYS A 99 19.87 -11.42 10.08
N ALA A 100 19.90 -10.10 10.32
CA ALA A 100 19.50 -9.51 11.58
C ALA A 100 18.03 -9.81 11.95
N ILE A 101 17.15 -9.80 10.95
CA ILE A 101 15.73 -10.11 11.14
C ILE A 101 15.52 -11.60 11.37
N GLN A 102 16.19 -12.47 10.62
CA GLN A 102 16.10 -13.93 10.79
C GLN A 102 16.59 -14.36 12.17
N GLU A 103 17.73 -13.83 12.63
CA GLU A 103 18.26 -14.10 13.97
C GLU A 103 17.29 -13.66 15.06
N ALA A 104 16.73 -12.44 14.95
CA ALA A 104 15.78 -11.94 15.92
C ALA A 104 14.47 -12.76 15.98
N LEU A 105 13.98 -13.22 14.83
CA LEU A 105 12.80 -14.07 14.76
C LEU A 105 13.08 -15.47 15.34
N ALA A 106 14.25 -16.04 15.06
CA ALA A 106 14.68 -17.32 15.63
C ALA A 106 14.81 -17.24 17.16
N SER A 107 15.50 -16.23 17.69
CA SER A 107 15.65 -16.04 19.14
C SER A 107 14.32 -15.82 19.87
N SER A 108 13.31 -15.30 19.17
CA SER A 108 11.95 -15.16 19.72
C SER A 108 11.13 -16.44 19.73
N MET A 109 11.43 -17.37 18.82
CA MET A 109 10.82 -18.70 18.79
C MET A 109 11.45 -19.61 19.85
N ASP A 110 12.75 -19.46 20.13
CA ASP A 110 13.44 -20.19 21.21
C ASP A 110 12.92 -19.81 22.61
N THR A 111 12.41 -18.59 22.80
CA THR A 111 11.78 -18.19 24.08
C THR A 111 10.38 -18.77 24.29
N LEU A 112 9.77 -19.33 23.24
CA LEU A 112 8.43 -19.94 23.26
C LEU A 112 8.47 -21.47 23.19
N SER A 113 9.67 -22.06 23.08
CA SER A 113 9.87 -23.49 22.81
C SER A 113 10.74 -24.10 23.91
N VAL A 114 10.16 -24.28 25.11
CA VAL A 114 10.59 -25.43 25.93
C VAL A 114 9.85 -26.64 25.36
N ASP A 115 10.68 -27.56 24.88
CA ASP A 115 10.47 -28.96 24.56
C ASP A 115 10.41 -29.39 23.08
N HIS A 116 11.54 -30.00 22.72
CA HIS A 116 11.82 -31.04 21.71
C HIS A 116 12.44 -30.67 20.35
N PRO A 117 13.40 -31.50 19.89
CA PRO A 117 14.49 -31.05 19.02
C PRO A 117 14.40 -31.57 17.57
N ASN A 118 15.10 -30.83 16.71
CA ASN A 118 15.66 -31.21 15.41
C ASN A 118 14.70 -31.66 14.31
N THR A 119 14.80 -31.03 13.13
CA THR A 119 15.44 -31.66 11.96
C THR A 119 15.78 -30.59 10.91
N SER A 120 17.04 -30.62 10.49
CA SER A 120 17.67 -29.90 9.40
C SER A 120 16.95 -30.08 8.06
N TYR A 121 17.02 -29.10 7.14
CA TYR A 121 17.42 -29.35 5.74
C TYR A 121 17.85 -28.04 5.07
N ALA A 122 19.06 -28.07 4.53
CA ALA A 122 19.65 -27.11 3.61
C ALA A 122 19.30 -27.49 2.15
N SER A 123 19.28 -26.50 1.24
CA SER A 123 19.64 -26.56 -0.21
C SER A 123 19.21 -25.22 -0.86
N GLU A 124 20.14 -24.30 -1.18
CA GLU A 124 20.89 -24.15 -2.45
C GLU A 124 20.09 -23.76 -3.71
N LEU A 125 20.31 -22.50 -4.11
CA LEU A 125 20.55 -21.94 -5.46
C LEU A 125 19.53 -22.20 -6.60
N GLN A 126 19.03 -21.13 -7.24
CA GLN A 126 19.47 -20.75 -8.60
C GLN A 126 18.83 -19.46 -9.16
N THR A 127 19.73 -18.74 -9.84
CA THR A 127 19.68 -17.53 -10.66
C THR A 127 18.73 -17.56 -11.87
N ASN A 128 18.20 -16.37 -12.22
CA ASN A 128 17.95 -15.76 -13.55
C ASN A 128 16.67 -14.90 -13.47
N SER A 129 16.52 -13.70 -14.03
CA SER A 129 17.32 -12.88 -14.94
C SER A 129 16.71 -11.47 -14.96
N HIS A 130 17.52 -10.50 -15.37
CA HIS A 130 17.18 -9.09 -15.61
C HIS A 130 15.88 -8.84 -16.38
N ILE A 131 15.17 -7.76 -16.03
CA ILE A 131 14.86 -6.64 -16.95
C ILE A 131 14.52 -5.41 -16.08
N ALA A 132 15.18 -4.31 -16.39
CA ALA A 132 14.98 -3.01 -15.78
C ALA A 132 13.65 -2.41 -16.24
N GLU A 133 12.86 -1.88 -15.31
CA GLU A 133 11.78 -0.95 -15.62
C GLU A 133 12.02 0.39 -14.91
N GLN A 134 12.19 1.41 -15.74
CA GLN A 134 12.23 2.81 -15.36
C GLN A 134 10.85 3.21 -14.85
N THR A 135 10.74 3.49 -13.55
CA THR A 135 9.50 3.99 -12.96
C THR A 135 9.27 5.45 -13.36
N HIS A 136 8.41 5.66 -14.35
CA HIS A 136 7.77 6.95 -14.54
C HIS A 136 6.74 7.19 -13.43
N HIS A 137 7.06 8.10 -12.50
CA HIS A 137 6.12 8.69 -11.57
C HIS A 137 5.06 9.46 -12.35
N TYR A 138 3.82 8.96 -12.38
CA TYR A 138 2.67 9.72 -12.85
C TYR A 138 1.89 10.26 -11.66
N GLN A 139 1.92 11.58 -11.51
CA GLN A 139 0.96 12.33 -10.72
C GLN A 139 -0.44 12.03 -11.28
N ASN A 140 -1.33 11.47 -10.46
CA ASN A 140 -2.76 11.55 -10.75
C ASN A 140 -3.13 13.03 -10.70
N GLN A 141 -3.37 13.65 -11.86
CA GLN A 141 -4.09 14.91 -11.89
C GLN A 141 -5.52 14.65 -11.38
N PRO A 142 -6.03 15.46 -10.45
CA PRO A 142 -7.42 15.38 -10.05
C PRO A 142 -8.28 15.64 -11.29
N ILE A 143 -9.26 14.76 -11.53
CA ILE A 143 -10.28 15.00 -12.55
C ILE A 143 -11.06 16.23 -12.08
N LEU A 144 -10.84 17.38 -12.72
CA LEU A 144 -11.70 18.54 -12.57
C LEU A 144 -13.08 18.19 -13.15
N SER A 145 -14.01 17.81 -12.28
CA SER A 145 -15.39 18.19 -12.45
C SER A 145 -15.61 19.47 -11.64
N SER A 146 -15.77 20.57 -12.36
CA SER A 146 -16.03 21.92 -11.88
C SER A 146 -17.28 21.99 -11.02
N HIS A 147 -17.19 21.69 -9.73
CA HIS A 147 -18.07 22.18 -8.67
C HIS A 147 -17.16 22.65 -7.53
N ASN A 148 -16.80 23.94 -7.56
CA ASN A 148 -16.21 24.65 -6.43
C ASN A 148 -17.27 24.71 -5.32
N ILE A 149 -17.37 23.66 -4.53
CA ILE A 149 -17.91 23.76 -3.19
C ILE A 149 -16.69 23.60 -2.29
N SER A 150 -15.99 24.71 -2.06
CA SER A 150 -15.04 24.80 -0.96
C SER A 150 -15.86 24.74 0.32
N THR A 151 -16.21 23.52 0.76
CA THR A 151 -16.73 23.32 2.10
C THR A 151 -15.55 23.50 3.03
N ASP A 152 -15.44 24.67 3.66
CA ASP A 152 -14.44 24.94 4.70
C ASP A 152 -14.82 24.25 6.03
N ASP A 153 -15.35 23.03 5.91
CA ASP A 153 -15.93 22.25 7.00
C ASP A 153 -14.87 21.90 8.04
N PHE A 154 -13.66 21.59 7.56
CA PHE A 154 -12.54 21.19 8.39
C PHE A 154 -11.57 22.34 8.70
N GLY A 155 -11.72 23.50 8.07
CA GLY A 155 -10.85 24.66 8.31
C GLY A 155 -9.38 24.40 7.96
N SER A 156 -8.50 24.95 8.78
CA SER A 156 -7.05 24.92 8.56
C SER A 156 -6.37 23.75 9.29
N ILE A 157 -5.27 23.24 8.72
CA ILE A 157 -4.43 22.23 9.37
C ILE A 157 -3.64 22.87 10.51
N THR A 158 -3.82 22.36 11.73
CA THR A 158 -3.04 22.77 12.89
C THR A 158 -1.81 21.88 13.08
N ALA A 159 -1.94 20.58 12.84
CA ALA A 159 -0.83 19.63 13.00
C ALA A 159 -0.98 18.41 12.08
N LEU A 160 0.14 17.93 11.54
CA LEU A 160 0.23 16.66 10.83
C LEU A 160 0.99 15.65 11.70
N LEU A 161 0.34 14.54 12.03
CA LEU A 161 0.86 13.48 12.89
C LEU A 161 1.15 12.24 12.06
N HIS A 162 2.41 11.81 12.05
CA HIS A 162 2.87 10.57 11.40
C HIS A 162 2.46 10.41 9.92
N GLN A 163 2.23 11.52 9.19
CA GLN A 163 1.77 11.50 7.79
C GLN A 163 0.48 10.67 7.57
N ARG A 164 -0.31 10.52 8.64
CA ARG A 164 -1.51 9.70 8.67
C ARG A 164 -2.68 10.45 9.29
N TYR A 165 -2.45 11.14 10.40
CA TYR A 165 -3.50 11.89 11.05
C TYR A 165 -3.26 13.38 10.91
N VAL A 166 -4.32 14.14 10.76
CA VAL A 166 -4.26 15.60 10.80
C VAL A 166 -5.22 16.11 11.87
N ILE A 167 -4.77 17.11 12.61
CA ILE A 167 -5.64 17.93 13.44
C ILE A 167 -5.99 19.16 12.64
N THR A 168 -7.28 19.40 12.46
CA THR A 168 -7.77 20.59 11.79
C THR A 168 -8.62 21.41 12.74
N GLN A 169 -8.59 22.72 12.53
CA GLN A 169 -9.37 23.67 13.30
C GLN A 169 -10.27 24.46 12.36
N SER A 170 -11.57 24.26 12.52
CA SER A 170 -12.62 25.15 12.00
C SER A 170 -12.95 26.22 13.04
N THR A 171 -13.87 27.12 12.73
CA THR A 171 -14.17 28.32 13.55
C THR A 171 -14.54 28.03 15.01
N GLN A 172 -15.15 26.88 15.30
CA GLN A 172 -15.55 26.49 16.66
C GLN A 172 -15.18 25.04 17.05
N ASP A 173 -14.72 24.23 16.10
CA ASP A 173 -14.51 22.80 16.29
C ASP A 173 -13.09 22.37 15.91
N LEU A 174 -12.54 21.44 16.70
CA LEU A 174 -11.31 20.72 16.40
C LEU A 174 -11.64 19.32 15.89
N PHE A 175 -10.96 18.89 14.84
CA PHE A 175 -11.16 17.56 14.25
C PHE A 175 -9.84 16.80 14.21
N LEU A 176 -9.92 15.50 14.50
CA LEU A 176 -8.87 14.54 14.21
C LEU A 176 -9.30 13.71 13.00
N ILE A 177 -8.51 13.73 11.94
CA ILE A 177 -8.82 13.08 10.65
C ILE A 177 -7.74 12.05 10.33
N ASP A 178 -8.12 10.80 10.05
CA ASP A 178 -7.24 9.81 9.41
C ASP A 178 -7.23 10.07 7.91
N LEU A 179 -6.15 10.67 7.43
CA LEU A 179 -5.97 11.10 6.04
C LEU A 179 -6.04 9.93 5.06
N GLN A 180 -5.48 8.77 5.41
CA GLN A 180 -5.49 7.61 4.51
C GLN A 180 -6.90 7.07 4.34
N MET A 181 -7.66 6.98 5.44
CA MET A 181 -9.06 6.56 5.40
C MET A 181 -9.95 7.59 4.71
N ALA A 182 -9.68 8.88 4.93
CA ALA A 182 -10.40 9.97 4.27
C ALA A 182 -10.17 9.96 2.75
N GLU A 183 -8.91 9.84 2.31
CA GLU A 183 -8.57 9.70 0.88
C GLU A 183 -9.23 8.46 0.28
N HIS A 184 -9.15 7.32 0.96
CA HIS A 184 -9.79 6.10 0.51
C HIS A 184 -11.32 6.23 0.40
N SER A 185 -11.97 6.92 1.36
CA SER A 185 -13.40 7.23 1.31
C SER A 185 -13.73 8.13 0.10
N LEU A 186 -12.95 9.18 -0.12
CA LEU A 186 -13.12 10.09 -1.25
C LEU A 186 -12.99 9.35 -2.59
N ARG A 187 -11.95 8.51 -2.75
CA ARG A 187 -11.75 7.69 -3.95
C ARG A 187 -12.89 6.70 -4.18
N ARG A 188 -13.48 6.13 -3.12
CA ARG A 188 -14.67 5.28 -3.23
C ARG A 188 -15.87 6.05 -3.74
N GLN A 189 -16.08 7.28 -3.26
CA GLN A 189 -17.16 8.16 -3.75
C GLN A 189 -16.92 8.57 -5.21
N GLN A 190 -15.69 8.95 -5.55
CA GLN A 190 -15.29 9.28 -6.93
C GLN A 190 -15.50 8.09 -7.88
N LEU A 191 -15.09 6.89 -7.49
CA LEU A 191 -15.31 5.67 -8.28
C LEU A 191 -16.80 5.40 -8.48
N GLU A 192 -17.61 5.50 -7.42
CA GLU A 192 -19.05 5.26 -7.51
C GLU A 192 -19.76 6.29 -8.40
N LEU A 193 -19.38 7.57 -8.28
CA LEU A 193 -19.89 8.63 -9.14
C LEU A 193 -19.48 8.42 -10.59
N ALA A 194 -18.21 8.07 -10.84
CA ALA A 194 -17.69 7.83 -12.17
C ALA A 194 -18.37 6.65 -12.86
N ILE A 195 -18.68 5.57 -12.13
CA ILE A 195 -19.46 4.44 -12.66
C ILE A 195 -20.89 4.88 -12.97
N LYS A 196 -21.58 5.57 -12.04
CA LYS A 196 -22.96 6.04 -12.24
C LYS A 196 -23.11 7.01 -13.43
N THR A 197 -22.09 7.83 -13.67
CA THR A 197 -22.06 8.83 -14.75
C THR A 197 -21.38 8.32 -16.02
N ASN A 198 -20.92 7.07 -16.05
CA ASN A 198 -20.16 6.48 -17.14
C ASN A 198 -18.95 7.34 -17.58
N SER A 199 -18.25 7.96 -16.61
CA SER A 199 -17.12 8.88 -16.82
C SER A 199 -15.80 8.31 -16.30
N LEU A 200 -15.74 6.99 -16.06
CA LEU A 200 -14.58 6.33 -15.49
C LEU A 200 -13.39 6.38 -16.45
N SER A 201 -12.31 7.04 -16.02
CA SER A 201 -11.08 7.12 -16.81
C SER A 201 -10.29 5.82 -16.76
N THR A 202 -9.72 5.45 -17.90
CA THR A 202 -8.93 4.23 -18.09
C THR A 202 -7.46 4.57 -18.26
N ARG A 203 -6.61 3.59 -17.96
CA ARG A 203 -5.17 3.67 -18.13
C ARG A 203 -4.69 2.39 -18.81
N ALA A 204 -3.96 2.55 -19.90
CA ALA A 204 -3.30 1.43 -20.56
C ALA A 204 -2.17 0.88 -19.68
N ILE A 205 -2.00 -0.45 -19.69
CA ILE A 205 -0.88 -1.13 -19.05
C ILE A 205 0.25 -1.20 -20.08
N LEU A 206 1.44 -0.72 -19.71
CA LEU A 206 2.60 -0.65 -20.60
C LEU A 206 3.13 -2.03 -20.98
N VAL A 207 3.04 -2.99 -20.05
CA VAL A 207 3.45 -4.37 -20.25
C VAL A 207 2.21 -5.26 -20.21
N PRO A 208 1.94 -6.07 -21.25
CA PRO A 208 0.83 -7.01 -21.26
C PRO A 208 0.90 -7.98 -20.08
N ILE A 209 -0.11 -7.97 -19.21
CA ILE A 209 -0.19 -8.88 -18.06
C ILE A 209 -1.08 -10.05 -18.46
N LYS A 210 -0.49 -11.26 -18.45
CA LYS A 210 -1.21 -12.52 -18.66
C LYS A 210 -1.81 -13.01 -17.34
N VAL A 211 -3.09 -13.34 -17.37
CA VAL A 211 -3.84 -13.90 -16.25
C VAL A 211 -4.46 -15.23 -16.69
N SER A 212 -4.11 -16.29 -15.97
CA SER A 212 -4.71 -17.63 -16.15
C SER A 212 -5.97 -17.73 -15.31
N LEU A 213 -7.08 -18.19 -15.90
CA LEU A 213 -8.37 -18.38 -15.23
C LEU A 213 -8.87 -19.81 -15.40
N SER A 214 -9.78 -20.26 -14.54
CA SER A 214 -10.52 -21.51 -14.81
C SER A 214 -11.41 -21.35 -16.04
N THR A 215 -11.82 -22.45 -16.67
CA THR A 215 -12.70 -22.42 -17.85
C THR A 215 -14.00 -21.66 -17.59
N GLU A 216 -14.60 -21.87 -16.41
CA GLU A 216 -15.83 -21.19 -15.99
C GLU A 216 -15.61 -19.68 -15.82
N GLN A 217 -14.56 -19.28 -15.10
CA GLN A 217 -14.17 -17.88 -14.91
C GLN A 217 -13.89 -17.20 -16.25
N HIS A 218 -13.19 -17.89 -17.14
CA HIS A 218 -12.85 -17.39 -18.46
C HIS A 218 -14.12 -17.11 -19.28
N GLN A 219 -15.03 -18.10 -19.37
CA GLN A 219 -16.32 -17.93 -20.06
C GLN A 219 -17.15 -16.78 -19.46
N ALA A 220 -17.18 -16.65 -18.13
CA ALA A 220 -17.89 -15.57 -17.45
C ALA A 220 -17.31 -14.19 -17.78
N VAL A 221 -15.98 -14.06 -17.85
CA VAL A 221 -15.31 -12.81 -18.22
C VAL A 221 -15.55 -12.45 -19.69
N ILE A 222 -15.45 -13.41 -20.61
CA ILE A 222 -15.73 -13.17 -22.05
C ILE A 222 -17.20 -12.75 -22.25
N LYS A 223 -18.14 -13.44 -21.59
CA LYS A 223 -19.58 -13.13 -21.66
C LYS A 223 -19.91 -11.70 -21.21
N ASN A 224 -19.15 -11.15 -20.26
CA ASN A 224 -19.37 -9.83 -19.68
C ASN A 224 -18.40 -8.76 -20.20
N ARG A 225 -17.79 -8.97 -21.38
CA ARG A 225 -16.77 -8.07 -21.96
C ARG A 225 -17.23 -6.60 -22.03
N ASP A 226 -18.43 -6.34 -22.52
CA ASP A 226 -18.92 -4.95 -22.71
C ASP A 226 -19.13 -4.22 -21.37
N LEU A 227 -19.58 -4.95 -20.34
CA LEU A 227 -19.72 -4.43 -18.98
C LEU A 227 -18.35 -4.13 -18.36
N LEU A 228 -17.37 -5.00 -18.57
CA LEU A 228 -16.01 -4.76 -18.08
C LEU A 228 -15.36 -3.58 -18.80
N LEU A 229 -15.62 -3.43 -20.11
CA LEU A 229 -15.14 -2.30 -20.89
C LEU A 229 -15.73 -0.96 -20.40
N SER A 230 -17.03 -0.91 -20.07
CA SER A 230 -17.66 0.29 -19.50
C SER A 230 -17.14 0.61 -18.09
N LEU A 231 -16.71 -0.43 -17.35
CA LEU A 231 -15.98 -0.29 -16.10
C LEU A 231 -14.47 -0.07 -16.30
N GLY A 232 -14.02 0.23 -17.51
CA GLY A 232 -12.65 0.64 -17.79
C GLY A 232 -11.61 -0.48 -17.84
N LEU A 233 -12.04 -1.72 -17.99
CA LEU A 233 -11.20 -2.92 -18.11
C LEU A 233 -11.24 -3.44 -19.55
N ASP A 234 -10.15 -3.22 -20.29
CA ASP A 234 -9.95 -3.85 -21.61
C ASP A 234 -8.94 -4.99 -21.52
N PHE A 235 -9.21 -6.05 -22.26
CA PHE A 235 -8.40 -7.26 -22.29
C PHE A 235 -8.53 -7.97 -23.64
N GLN A 236 -7.58 -8.84 -23.95
CA GLN A 236 -7.64 -9.76 -25.08
C GLN A 236 -7.53 -11.20 -24.61
N GLU A 237 -8.17 -12.11 -25.35
CA GLU A 237 -7.98 -13.54 -25.17
C GLU A 237 -6.82 -14.02 -26.03
N GLN A 238 -5.91 -14.79 -25.43
CA GLN A 238 -4.79 -15.40 -26.12
C GLN A 238 -4.41 -16.71 -25.43
N ASP A 239 -4.37 -17.83 -26.17
CA ASP A 239 -3.89 -19.14 -25.68
C ASP A 239 -4.52 -19.54 -24.32
N ASN A 240 -5.83 -19.36 -24.16
CA ASN A 240 -6.59 -19.61 -22.93
C ASN A 240 -6.17 -18.74 -21.72
N HIS A 241 -5.53 -17.61 -21.99
CA HIS A 241 -5.17 -16.57 -21.03
C HIS A 241 -5.85 -15.25 -21.38
N LEU A 242 -6.11 -14.44 -20.36
CA LEU A 242 -6.47 -13.04 -20.54
C LEU A 242 -5.23 -12.17 -20.51
N VAL A 243 -5.06 -11.35 -21.54
CA VAL A 243 -4.05 -10.31 -21.65
C VAL A 243 -4.70 -8.97 -21.34
N ILE A 244 -4.41 -8.41 -20.16
CA ILE A 244 -5.02 -7.14 -19.76
C ILE A 244 -4.32 -5.98 -20.45
N LYS A 245 -5.10 -5.11 -21.09
CA LYS A 245 -4.63 -3.94 -21.83
C LYS A 245 -4.84 -2.64 -21.08
N SER A 246 -5.97 -2.49 -20.41
CA SER A 246 -6.28 -1.29 -19.66
C SER A 246 -7.06 -1.61 -18.39
N ILE A 247 -6.91 -0.73 -17.41
CA ILE A 247 -7.61 -0.79 -16.12
C ILE A 247 -8.10 0.62 -15.74
N PRO A 248 -9.07 0.73 -14.82
CA PRO A 248 -9.46 2.01 -14.25
C PRO A 248 -8.27 2.73 -13.62
N SER A 249 -8.13 4.02 -13.90
CA SER A 249 -7.04 4.86 -13.35
C SER A 249 -7.00 4.84 -11.83
N LEU A 250 -8.17 4.78 -11.17
CA LEU A 250 -8.32 4.66 -9.72
C LEU A 250 -7.77 3.34 -9.15
N LEU A 251 -7.52 2.32 -9.96
CA LEU A 251 -6.99 1.01 -9.55
C LEU A 251 -5.56 0.78 -10.03
N ALA A 252 -4.87 1.82 -10.51
CA ALA A 252 -3.54 1.71 -11.11
C ALA A 252 -2.43 1.15 -10.19
N GLN A 253 -2.62 1.22 -8.86
CA GLN A 253 -1.65 0.74 -7.87
C GLN A 253 -2.00 -0.65 -7.30
N VAL A 254 -3.06 -1.28 -7.81
CA VAL A 254 -3.54 -2.59 -7.34
C VAL A 254 -2.77 -3.71 -8.03
N GLU A 255 -2.64 -4.85 -7.36
CA GLU A 255 -2.13 -6.07 -7.99
C GLU A 255 -3.17 -6.58 -9.01
N ILE A 256 -2.83 -6.48 -10.29
CA ILE A 256 -3.78 -6.67 -11.39
C ILE A 256 -4.29 -8.10 -11.44
N LYS A 257 -3.46 -9.11 -11.16
CA LYS A 257 -3.92 -10.52 -11.20
C LYS A 257 -4.99 -10.77 -10.14
N GLN A 258 -4.79 -10.31 -8.91
CA GLN A 258 -5.76 -10.41 -7.82
C GLN A 258 -7.07 -9.67 -8.15
N LEU A 259 -6.98 -8.50 -8.77
CA LEU A 259 -8.15 -7.76 -9.25
C LEU A 259 -8.96 -8.58 -10.26
N ILE A 260 -8.30 -9.11 -11.30
CA ILE A 260 -8.96 -9.90 -12.34
C ILE A 260 -9.56 -11.18 -11.77
N HIS A 261 -8.86 -11.90 -10.88
CA HIS A 261 -9.44 -13.06 -10.20
C HIS A 261 -10.66 -12.70 -9.35
N SER A 262 -10.63 -11.58 -8.62
CA SER A 262 -11.76 -11.12 -7.82
C SER A 262 -13.00 -10.82 -8.68
N ILE A 263 -12.78 -10.21 -9.84
CA ILE A 263 -13.82 -9.91 -10.82
C ILE A 263 -14.37 -11.19 -11.43
N ALA A 264 -13.48 -12.08 -11.90
CA ALA A 264 -13.87 -13.35 -12.53
C ALA A 264 -14.68 -14.24 -11.57
N ASN A 265 -14.26 -14.32 -10.30
CA ASN A 265 -15.02 -15.01 -9.24
C ASN A 265 -16.41 -14.43 -9.04
N THR A 266 -16.54 -13.11 -9.13
CA THR A 266 -17.84 -12.46 -8.96
C THR A 266 -18.73 -12.77 -10.15
N LEU A 267 -18.21 -12.61 -11.38
CA LEU A 267 -18.90 -12.86 -12.65
C LEU A 267 -19.36 -14.31 -12.86
N SER A 268 -18.64 -15.28 -12.27
CA SER A 268 -19.00 -16.71 -12.38
C SER A 268 -20.33 -17.02 -11.68
N ASN A 269 -20.83 -16.13 -10.82
CA ASN A 269 -22.16 -16.28 -10.21
C ASN A 269 -23.25 -15.77 -11.19
N ASP A 270 -24.26 -16.60 -11.44
CA ASP A 270 -25.30 -16.44 -12.50
C ASP A 270 -26.19 -15.17 -12.43
N HIS A 271 -26.01 -14.30 -11.42
CA HIS A 271 -26.80 -13.07 -11.23
C HIS A 271 -25.94 -11.81 -11.07
N THR A 272 -24.76 -11.79 -11.68
CA THR A 272 -23.84 -10.67 -11.49
C THR A 272 -24.38 -9.35 -12.06
N LYS A 273 -24.61 -8.38 -11.17
CA LYS A 273 -25.01 -7.01 -11.52
C LYS A 273 -23.83 -6.06 -11.42
N ILE A 274 -23.92 -4.93 -12.13
CA ILE A 274 -22.93 -3.84 -12.06
C ILE A 274 -22.66 -3.38 -10.62
N GLU A 275 -23.65 -3.45 -9.73
CA GLU A 275 -23.53 -3.11 -8.31
C GLU A 275 -22.56 -4.04 -7.56
N GLN A 276 -22.57 -5.33 -7.89
CA GLN A 276 -21.67 -6.31 -7.28
C GLN A 276 -20.23 -6.08 -7.74
N LEU A 277 -20.02 -5.83 -9.04
CA LEU A 277 -18.70 -5.46 -9.57
C LEU A 277 -18.22 -4.14 -8.97
N THR A 278 -19.08 -3.14 -8.86
CA THR A 278 -18.77 -1.85 -8.20
C THR A 278 -18.31 -2.07 -6.75
N THR A 279 -18.93 -3.00 -6.04
CA THR A 279 -18.52 -3.38 -4.68
C THR A 279 -17.14 -4.04 -4.66
N VAL A 280 -16.84 -4.91 -5.63
CA VAL A 280 -15.51 -5.53 -5.78
C VAL A 280 -14.45 -4.47 -6.06
N LEU A 281 -14.69 -3.57 -7.02
CA LEU A 281 -13.76 -2.49 -7.36
C LEU A 281 -13.50 -1.57 -6.16
N LYS A 282 -14.54 -1.20 -5.42
CA LYS A 282 -14.41 -0.40 -4.18
C LYS A 282 -13.57 -1.08 -3.11
N ARG A 283 -13.64 -2.41 -2.99
CA ARG A 283 -12.86 -3.19 -2.01
C ARG A 283 -11.38 -3.29 -2.40
N GLN A 284 -11.07 -3.20 -3.70
CA GLN A 284 -9.71 -3.27 -4.21
C GLN A 284 -9.00 -1.91 -4.23
N LEU A 285 -9.67 -0.82 -3.87
CA LEU A 285 -9.01 0.49 -3.79
C LEU A 285 -7.90 0.47 -2.72
N PRO A 286 -6.67 0.87 -3.09
CA PRO A 286 -5.56 0.85 -2.15
C PRO A 286 -5.65 2.00 -1.16
N LEU A 287 -5.11 1.77 0.03
CA LEU A 287 -4.81 2.83 0.99
C LEU A 287 -3.48 3.47 0.61
N ILE A 288 -3.54 4.74 0.23
CA ILE A 288 -2.37 5.48 -0.25
C ILE A 288 -1.85 6.35 0.89
N PRO A 289 -0.54 6.29 1.20
CA PRO A 289 0.04 7.17 2.20
C PRO A 289 0.15 8.60 1.66
N ILE A 290 -0.16 9.58 2.50
CA ILE A 290 0.04 10.99 2.18
C ILE A 290 1.52 11.31 2.17
N GLN A 291 2.01 11.80 1.02
CA GLN A 291 3.44 12.01 0.80
C GLN A 291 3.94 13.35 1.34
N ASN A 292 3.09 14.37 1.42
CA ASN A 292 3.46 15.71 1.85
C ASN A 292 2.26 16.51 2.38
N VAL A 293 2.55 17.64 3.02
CA VAL A 293 1.54 18.53 3.62
C VAL A 293 0.62 19.13 2.56
N GLN A 294 1.15 19.48 1.37
CA GLN A 294 0.33 20.03 0.29
C GLN A 294 -0.74 19.04 -0.20
N HIS A 295 -0.42 17.75 -0.23
CA HIS A 295 -1.37 16.70 -0.55
C HIS A 295 -2.45 16.59 0.54
N ALA A 296 -2.07 16.67 1.82
CA ALA A 296 -3.02 16.71 2.92
C ALA A 296 -3.98 17.92 2.82
N GLU A 297 -3.46 19.12 2.54
CA GLU A 297 -4.27 20.32 2.37
C GLU A 297 -5.24 20.21 1.18
N SER A 298 -4.75 19.69 0.06
CA SER A 298 -5.59 19.46 -1.13
C SER A 298 -6.69 18.43 -0.88
N LEU A 299 -6.38 17.38 -0.10
CA LEU A 299 -7.35 16.37 0.31
C LEU A 299 -8.42 16.99 1.20
N ILE A 300 -8.03 17.73 2.24
CA ILE A 300 -8.96 18.33 3.21
C ILE A 300 -9.95 19.26 2.52
N LYS A 301 -9.48 20.06 1.55
CA LYS A 301 -10.35 20.94 0.75
C LYS A 301 -11.42 20.19 -0.07
N GLN A 302 -11.21 18.90 -0.34
CA GLN A 302 -12.16 18.05 -1.07
C GLN A 302 -13.08 17.26 -0.14
N LEU A 303 -12.80 17.24 1.17
CA LEU A 303 -13.63 16.55 2.14
C LEU A 303 -14.78 17.45 2.58
N SER A 304 -15.97 16.84 2.71
CA SER A 304 -17.13 17.47 3.33
C SER A 304 -17.63 16.61 4.48
N ILE A 305 -18.28 17.25 5.46
CA ILE A 305 -18.95 16.53 6.55
C ILE A 305 -20.16 15.82 5.96
N SER A 306 -20.19 14.50 6.12
CA SER A 306 -21.30 13.64 5.71
C SER A 306 -21.54 12.56 6.77
N ASN A 307 -22.66 11.85 6.69
CA ASN A 307 -22.99 10.80 7.67
C ASN A 307 -21.92 9.68 7.77
N ASN A 308 -21.07 9.50 6.76
CA ASN A 308 -19.99 8.51 6.76
C ASN A 308 -18.65 9.07 7.28
N SER A 309 -18.58 10.36 7.64
CA SER A 309 -17.34 10.98 8.11
C SER A 309 -16.88 10.43 9.46
N THR A 310 -17.75 9.80 10.24
CA THR A 310 -17.42 9.22 11.57
C THR A 310 -16.39 8.09 11.53
N ILE A 311 -16.16 7.48 10.37
CA ILE A 311 -15.21 6.37 10.19
C ILE A 311 -13.76 6.88 10.14
N TRP A 312 -13.55 8.09 9.62
CA TRP A 312 -12.23 8.66 9.36
C TRP A 312 -12.02 10.04 9.99
N CYS A 313 -13.05 10.62 10.59
CA CYS A 313 -13.01 11.91 11.28
C CYS A 313 -13.70 11.82 12.63
N ARG A 314 -13.07 12.41 13.65
CA ARG A 314 -13.63 12.55 14.99
C ARG A 314 -13.50 13.99 15.45
N ARG A 315 -14.61 14.57 15.93
CA ARG A 315 -14.59 15.86 16.62
C ARG A 315 -13.94 15.70 17.99
N LEU A 316 -12.99 16.57 18.30
CA LEU A 316 -12.33 16.67 19.60
C LEU A 316 -13.10 17.69 20.45
N ASP A 317 -14.06 17.22 21.24
CA ASP A 317 -14.77 18.06 22.20
C ASP A 317 -14.03 18.14 23.54
N GLN A 318 -14.36 19.17 24.32
CA GLN A 318 -13.74 19.41 25.63
C GLN A 318 -13.91 18.19 26.56
N LYS A 319 -15.03 17.46 26.46
CA LYS A 319 -15.31 16.24 27.23
C LYS A 319 -14.34 15.10 26.89
N THR A 320 -14.09 14.87 25.60
CA THR A 320 -13.14 13.86 25.10
C THR A 320 -11.72 14.23 25.49
N LEU A 321 -11.36 15.51 25.42
CA LEU A 321 -10.04 15.99 25.81
C LEU A 321 -9.83 15.90 27.32
N SER A 322 -10.83 16.28 28.13
CA SER A 322 -10.75 16.24 29.58
C SER A 322 -10.79 14.83 30.16
N SER A 323 -11.31 13.83 29.44
CA SER A 323 -11.30 12.43 29.92
C SER A 323 -9.96 11.72 29.73
N LEU A 324 -9.01 12.36 29.03
CA LEU A 324 -7.67 11.84 28.77
C LEU A 324 -6.63 12.32 29.80
N PHE A 325 -7.00 13.26 30.66
CA PHE A 325 -6.20 13.83 31.74
C PHE A 325 -6.92 13.62 33.08
#